data_AF-A0A6S6G5A5-F1
#
_entry.id   AF-A0A6S6G5A5-F1
#
_cell.length_a   1.000
_cell.length_b   1.000
_cell.length_c   1.000
_cell.angle_alpha   90.00
_cell.angle_beta   90.00
_cell.angle_gamma   90.00
#
_symmetry.space_group_name_H-M   'P 1'
#
loop_
_entity.id
_entity.type
_entity.pdbx_description
1 polymer ?
#
loop_
_entity_poly.entity_id
_entity_poly.type
_entity_poly.pdbx_seq_one_letter_code
_entity_poly.pdbx_strand_id
1 'polypeptide(L)'
;MIAILLLQAAEPSAVPTDWSALAPMPYVSEPHMTPQLNAFVGGEVAAGRCVVPKPADRHYVVKVDVATLIDASGVIRKTVPHAISCPTVEQYAAGLVAGFARGNLMPRPSTGNTWYRATIVFDWRG
;
A
#
# COMPACT_ATOMS: atom_id res chain seq x y z
N MET A 1 -38.14 -5.89 -30.69
CA MET A 1 -37.35 -6.81 -29.83
C MET A 1 -36.20 -6.01 -29.24
N ILE A 2 -36.22 -5.73 -27.93
CA ILE A 2 -35.14 -5.02 -27.24
C ILE A 2 -34.30 -6.09 -26.57
N ALA A 3 -33.08 -6.31 -27.04
CA ALA A 3 -32.11 -7.20 -26.42
C ALA A 3 -31.45 -6.45 -25.25
N ILE A 4 -31.68 -6.91 -24.02
CA ILE A 4 -31.02 -6.40 -22.82
C ILE A 4 -29.64 -7.06 -22.76
N LEU A 5 -28.59 -6.28 -23.02
CA LEU A 5 -27.20 -6.67 -22.74
C LEU A 5 -27.00 -6.65 -21.22
N LEU A 6 -26.97 -7.83 -20.61
CA LEU A 6 -26.51 -8.00 -19.23
C LEU A 6 -25.01 -7.76 -19.17
N LEU A 7 -24.62 -6.57 -18.69
CA LEU A 7 -23.24 -6.25 -18.37
C LEU A 7 -22.83 -7.11 -17.18
N GLN A 8 -22.08 -8.20 -17.42
CA GLN A 8 -21.47 -8.98 -16.35
C GLN A 8 -20.41 -8.13 -15.66
N ALA A 9 -20.75 -7.52 -14.52
CA ALA A 9 -19.79 -6.88 -13.66
C ALA A 9 -18.89 -7.97 -13.07
N ALA A 10 -17.60 -7.96 -13.43
CA ALA A 10 -16.62 -8.82 -12.79
C ALA A 10 -16.64 -8.53 -11.28
N GLU A 11 -16.85 -9.58 -10.47
CA GLU A 11 -16.90 -9.44 -9.03
C GLU A 11 -15.57 -8.85 -8.52
N PRO A 12 -15.61 -7.76 -7.73
CA PRO A 12 -14.39 -7.19 -7.19
C PRO A 12 -13.71 -8.26 -6.32
N SER A 13 -12.46 -8.56 -6.63
CA SER A 13 -11.68 -9.51 -5.83
C SER A 13 -11.70 -9.07 -4.36
N ALA A 14 -12.19 -9.94 -3.49
CA ALA A 14 -12.24 -9.69 -2.06
C ALA A 14 -10.82 -9.46 -1.52
N VAL A 15 -10.69 -8.57 -0.54
CA VAL A 15 -9.39 -8.34 0.12
C VAL A 15 -9.03 -9.61 0.90
N PRO A 16 -7.84 -10.18 0.72
CA PRO A 16 -7.39 -11.35 1.49
C PRO A 16 -7.40 -11.04 2.99
N THR A 17 -7.67 -12.03 3.83
CA THR A 17 -7.58 -11.88 5.30
C THR A 17 -6.17 -12.20 5.81
N ASP A 18 -5.49 -13.16 5.19
CA ASP A 18 -4.09 -13.48 5.47
C ASP A 18 -3.17 -12.83 4.43
N TRP A 19 -2.33 -11.91 4.90
CA TRP A 19 -1.40 -11.17 4.04
C TRP A 19 0.01 -11.75 4.06
N SER A 20 0.27 -12.74 4.92
CA SER A 20 1.59 -13.37 5.04
C SER A 20 1.97 -14.17 3.79
N ALA A 21 0.98 -14.72 3.10
CA ALA A 21 1.13 -15.50 1.87
C ALA A 21 1.13 -14.66 0.58
N LEU A 22 0.90 -13.35 0.68
CA LEU A 22 0.88 -12.48 -0.51
C LEU A 22 2.29 -12.30 -1.08
N ALA A 23 2.41 -12.40 -2.40
CA ALA A 23 3.65 -12.10 -3.10
C ALA A 23 4.04 -10.63 -2.88
N PRO A 24 5.34 -10.31 -2.76
CA PRO A 24 5.79 -8.93 -2.66
C PRO A 24 5.46 -8.16 -3.95
N MET A 25 5.26 -6.84 -3.82
CA MET A 25 5.03 -5.95 -4.96
C MET A 25 6.14 -6.11 -6.02
N PRO A 26 5.77 -6.27 -7.30
CA PRO A 26 6.73 -6.55 -8.37
C PRO A 26 7.36 -5.26 -8.92
N TYR A 27 8.02 -4.48 -8.07
CA TYR A 27 8.69 -3.27 -8.50
C TYR A 27 9.88 -3.57 -9.43
N VAL A 28 10.09 -2.75 -10.46
CA VAL A 28 11.30 -2.82 -11.31
C VAL A 28 12.49 -2.22 -10.56
N SER A 29 12.27 -1.05 -9.95
CA SER A 29 13.21 -0.37 -9.06
C SER A 29 12.61 -0.29 -7.66
N GLU A 30 13.40 -0.68 -6.66
CA GLU A 30 12.96 -0.66 -5.27
C GLU A 30 12.60 0.77 -4.82
N PRO A 31 11.41 0.98 -4.23
CA PRO A 31 11.04 2.30 -3.74
C PRO A 31 11.96 2.76 -2.61
N HIS A 32 12.52 3.96 -2.76
CA HIS A 32 13.38 4.57 -1.75
C HIS A 32 12.60 5.59 -0.91
N MET A 33 12.61 5.39 0.41
CA MET A 33 12.00 6.32 1.36
C MET A 33 12.91 7.51 1.60
N THR A 34 12.44 8.71 1.27
CA THR A 34 13.20 9.96 1.48
C THR A 34 12.89 10.56 2.86
N PRO A 35 13.76 11.43 3.40
CA PRO A 35 13.48 12.13 4.66
C PRO A 35 12.18 12.94 4.62
N GLN A 36 11.83 13.53 3.47
CA GLN A 36 10.59 14.26 3.30
C GLN A 36 9.36 13.34 3.41
N LEU A 37 9.44 12.12 2.88
CA LEU A 37 8.35 11.15 3.00
C LEU A 37 8.16 10.71 4.45
N ASN A 38 9.25 10.55 5.20
CA ASN A 38 9.22 10.18 6.62
C ASN A 38 8.72 11.34 7.51
N ALA A 39 9.02 12.59 7.13
CA ALA A 39 8.65 13.77 7.91
C ALA A 39 7.14 13.92 8.11
N PHE A 40 6.32 13.49 7.15
CA PHE A 40 4.86 13.47 7.31
C PHE A 40 4.44 12.63 8.52
N VAL A 41 4.96 11.41 8.61
CA VAL A 41 4.62 10.48 9.71
C VAL A 41 5.19 10.98 11.04
N GLY A 42 6.40 11.54 11.03
CA GLY A 42 6.94 12.24 12.21
C GLY A 42 6.02 13.36 12.70
N GLY A 43 5.43 14.13 11.78
CA GLY A 43 4.45 15.17 12.10
C GLY A 43 3.13 14.62 12.66
N GLU A 44 2.62 13.50 12.13
CA GLU A 44 1.43 12.82 12.66
C GLU A 44 1.65 12.31 14.08
N VAL A 45 2.84 11.76 14.36
CA VAL A 45 3.22 11.28 15.71
C VAL A 45 3.39 12.46 16.67
N ALA A 46 4.10 13.51 16.27
CA ALA A 46 4.30 14.70 17.09
C ALA A 46 2.98 15.42 17.44
N ALA A 47 2.00 15.38 16.52
CA ALA A 47 0.68 15.92 16.74
C ALA A 47 -0.28 14.99 17.51
N GLY A 48 0.18 13.81 17.95
CA GLY A 48 -0.63 12.84 18.68
C GLY A 48 -1.71 12.14 17.85
N ARG A 49 -1.69 12.28 16.51
CA ARG A 49 -2.66 11.63 15.60
C ARG A 49 -2.30 10.17 15.31
N CYS A 50 -1.04 9.81 15.48
CA CYS A 50 -0.57 8.43 15.47
C CYS A 50 0.20 8.15 16.76
N VAL A 51 -0.32 7.25 17.59
CA VAL A 51 0.27 6.93 18.90
C VAL A 51 1.35 5.88 18.71
N VAL A 52 2.61 6.33 18.74
CA VAL A 52 3.79 5.46 18.67
C VAL A 52 4.56 5.61 19.99
N PRO A 53 4.90 4.51 20.69
CA PRO A 53 5.72 4.59 21.89
C PRO A 53 7.04 5.31 21.64
N LYS A 54 7.40 6.25 22.52
CA LYS A 54 8.67 6.97 22.39
C LYS A 54 9.85 6.02 22.64
N PRO A 55 10.73 5.80 21.65
CA PRO A 55 11.87 4.93 21.79
C PRO A 55 12.99 5.60 22.60
N ALA A 56 13.77 4.81 23.34
CA ALA A 56 14.81 5.31 24.25
C ALA A 56 15.96 6.02 23.52
N ASP A 57 16.29 5.58 22.31
CA ASP A 57 17.34 6.10 21.43
C ASP A 57 16.86 7.21 20.47
N ARG A 58 15.58 7.60 20.62
CA ARG A 58 14.86 8.56 19.76
C ARG A 58 14.81 8.16 18.29
N HIS A 59 14.98 6.88 17.97
CA HIS A 59 14.86 6.34 16.64
C HIS A 59 13.47 5.73 16.45
N TYR A 60 12.60 6.43 15.73
CA TYR A 60 11.23 5.98 15.50
C TYR A 60 11.17 5.13 14.22
N VAL A 61 10.45 4.01 14.31
CA VAL A 61 10.16 3.14 13.18
C VAL A 61 8.67 2.83 13.16
N VAL A 62 8.01 3.11 12.03
CA VAL A 62 6.60 2.77 11.79
C VAL A 62 6.50 1.96 10.51
N LYS A 63 5.96 0.75 10.60
CA LYS A 63 5.75 -0.15 9.46
C LYS A 63 4.28 -0.21 9.10
N VAL A 64 3.96 -0.06 7.82
CA VAL A 64 2.62 -0.24 7.28
C VAL A 64 2.66 -1.23 6.12
N ASP A 65 1.89 -2.30 6.23
CA ASP A 65 1.65 -3.21 5.12
C ASP A 65 0.46 -2.73 4.30
N VAL A 66 0.54 -2.91 2.98
CA VAL A 66 -0.52 -2.51 2.05
C VAL A 66 -0.79 -3.65 1.07
N ALA A 67 -2.01 -4.20 1.12
CA ALA A 67 -2.50 -5.13 0.10
C ALA A 67 -2.85 -4.35 -1.17
N THR A 68 -2.30 -4.76 -2.31
CA THR A 68 -2.46 -4.07 -3.58
C THR A 68 -2.97 -5.04 -4.64
N LEU A 69 -4.11 -4.72 -5.25
CA LEU A 69 -4.69 -5.49 -6.34
C LEU A 69 -4.19 -4.93 -7.66
N ILE A 70 -3.50 -5.76 -8.44
CA ILE A 70 -2.99 -5.41 -9.77
C ILE A 70 -3.74 -6.25 -10.80
N ASP A 71 -4.24 -5.61 -11.85
CA ASP A 71 -4.90 -6.33 -12.96
C ASP A 71 -3.89 -6.92 -13.96
N ALA A 72 -4.40 -7.67 -14.93
CA ALA A 72 -3.62 -8.28 -15.99
C ALA A 72 -2.81 -7.28 -16.83
N SER A 73 -3.22 -6.01 -16.89
CA SER A 73 -2.52 -4.95 -17.61
C SER A 73 -1.40 -4.28 -16.80
N GLY A 74 -1.20 -4.72 -15.56
CA GLY A 74 -0.22 -4.12 -14.64
C GLY A 74 -0.73 -2.85 -13.97
N VAL A 75 -2.03 -2.58 -13.99
CA VAL A 75 -2.63 -1.40 -13.38
C VAL A 75 -3.12 -1.71 -11.97
N ILE A 76 -2.81 -0.83 -11.01
CA ILE A 76 -3.37 -0.90 -9.66
C ILE A 76 -4.85 -0.60 -9.68
N ARG A 77 -5.66 -1.54 -9.17
CA ARG A 77 -7.11 -1.41 -9.03
C ARG A 77 -7.54 -1.01 -7.63
N LYS A 78 -6.76 -1.42 -6.63
CA LYS A 78 -7.07 -1.18 -5.22
C LYS A 78 -5.80 -1.22 -4.38
N THR A 79 -5.70 -0.32 -3.41
CA THR A 79 -4.72 -0.38 -2.32
C THR A 79 -5.48 -0.38 -1.01
N VAL A 80 -5.11 -1.27 -0.10
CA VAL A 80 -5.73 -1.41 1.22
C VAL A 80 -4.62 -1.47 2.25
N PRO A 81 -4.46 -0.45 3.09
CA PRO A 81 -3.48 -0.50 4.18
C PRO A 81 -3.97 -1.43 5.28
N HIS A 82 -3.04 -2.11 5.95
CA HIS A 82 -3.32 -2.81 7.20
C HIS A 82 -3.61 -1.78 8.29
N ALA A 83 -4.63 -2.03 9.11
CA ALA A 83 -4.93 -1.16 10.23
C ALA A 83 -3.80 -1.23 11.27
N ILE A 84 -3.20 -0.08 11.56
CA ILE A 84 -2.23 0.13 12.66
C ILE A 84 -2.76 1.14 13.69
N SER A 85 -4.05 1.50 13.60
CA SER A 85 -4.71 2.54 14.41
C SER A 85 -4.18 3.95 14.16
N CYS A 86 -3.63 4.20 12.96
CA CYS A 86 -3.17 5.52 12.53
C CYS A 86 -3.74 5.85 11.14
N PRO A 87 -5.03 6.25 11.04
CA PRO A 87 -5.72 6.35 9.75
C PRO A 87 -5.02 7.26 8.73
N THR A 88 -4.46 8.38 9.16
CA THR A 88 -3.73 9.31 8.28
C THR A 88 -2.45 8.69 7.72
N VAL A 89 -1.69 7.98 8.55
CA VAL A 89 -0.46 7.27 8.16
C VAL A 89 -0.77 6.08 7.25
N GLU A 90 -1.85 5.35 7.54
CA GLU A 90 -2.34 4.23 6.72
C GLU A 90 -2.71 4.69 5.31
N GLN A 91 -3.51 5.75 5.19
CA GLN A 91 -3.90 6.32 3.89
C GLN A 91 -2.70 6.88 3.13
N TYR A 92 -1.77 7.53 3.85
CA TYR A 92 -0.53 8.03 3.25
C TYR A 92 0.33 6.90 2.68
N ALA A 93 0.53 5.81 3.43
CA ALA A 93 1.25 4.63 2.96
C ALA A 93 0.58 4.00 1.72
N ALA A 94 -0.75 3.89 1.71
CA ALA A 94 -1.48 3.40 0.55
C ALA A 94 -1.28 4.29 -0.69
N GLY A 95 -1.24 5.61 -0.50
CA GLY A 95 -0.92 6.58 -1.55
C GLY A 95 0.51 6.46 -2.08
N LEU A 96 1.50 6.27 -1.19
CA LEU A 96 2.89 6.05 -1.58
C LEU A 96 3.05 4.78 -2.41
N VAL A 97 2.45 3.66 -1.98
CA VAL A 97 2.50 2.38 -2.71
C VAL A 97 1.93 2.54 -4.13
N ALA A 98 0.78 3.22 -4.26
CA ALA A 98 0.20 3.51 -5.57
C ALA A 98 1.10 4.43 -6.41
N GLY A 99 1.72 5.43 -5.79
CA GLY A 99 2.66 6.34 -6.43
C GLY A 99 3.89 5.64 -6.97
N PHE A 100 4.56 4.85 -6.12
CA PHE A 100 5.77 4.11 -6.45
C PHE A 100 5.58 3.04 -7.52
N ALA A 101 4.36 2.56 -7.72
CA ALA A 101 4.04 1.59 -8.75
C ALA A 101 3.85 2.21 -10.14
N ARG A 102 3.57 3.51 -10.24
CA ARG A 102 3.32 4.14 -11.55
C ARG A 102 4.56 4.05 -12.43
N GLY A 103 4.45 3.32 -13.54
CA GLY A 103 5.55 3.11 -14.49
C GLY A 103 6.71 2.27 -13.95
N ASN A 104 6.54 1.60 -12.81
CA ASN A 104 7.61 0.89 -12.10
C ASN A 104 7.20 -0.52 -11.68
N LEU A 105 6.22 -1.12 -12.35
CA LEU A 105 5.83 -2.52 -12.14
C LEU A 105 6.39 -3.39 -13.27
N MET A 106 6.95 -4.53 -12.90
CA MET A 106 7.42 -5.51 -13.87
C MET A 106 6.21 -6.06 -14.65
N PRO A 107 6.22 -5.98 -16.00
CA PRO A 107 5.17 -6.59 -16.80
C PRO A 107 5.07 -8.08 -16.48
N ARG A 108 3.86 -8.56 -16.18
CA ARG A 108 3.63 -9.98 -15.91
C ARG A 108 2.52 -10.53 -16.78
N PRO A 109 2.68 -11.76 -17.30
CA PRO A 109 1.57 -12.50 -17.88
C PRO A 109 0.66 -12.98 -16.74
N SER A 110 -0.20 -12.09 -16.25
CA SER A 110 -1.30 -12.42 -15.36
C SER A 110 -2.57 -12.54 -16.19
N THR A 111 -3.37 -13.58 -15.98
CA THR A 111 -4.67 -13.75 -16.65
C THR A 111 -5.81 -13.08 -15.88
N GLY A 112 -5.53 -12.43 -14.75
CA GLY A 112 -6.55 -11.81 -13.91
C GLY A 112 -6.01 -10.81 -12.88
N ASN A 113 -6.86 -10.47 -11.91
CA ASN A 113 -6.49 -9.60 -10.80
C ASN A 113 -5.74 -10.39 -9.73
N THR A 114 -4.58 -9.90 -9.32
CA THR A 114 -3.71 -10.56 -8.34
C THR A 114 -3.39 -9.62 -7.18
N TRP A 115 -3.51 -10.14 -5.96
CA TRP A 115 -3.14 -9.42 -4.74
C TRP A 115 -1.64 -9.57 -4.44
N TYR A 116 -1.04 -8.45 -4.07
CA TYR A 116 0.35 -8.34 -3.63
C TYR A 116 0.43 -7.62 -2.30
N ARG A 117 1.55 -7.78 -1.60
CA ARG A 117 1.88 -7.02 -0.40
C ARG A 117 3.01 -6.03 -0.70
N ALA A 118 2.77 -4.78 -0.36
CA ALA A 118 3.81 -3.78 -0.19
C ALA A 118 4.06 -3.56 1.30
N THR A 119 5.29 -3.21 1.67
CA THR A 119 5.62 -2.78 3.03
C THR A 119 6.32 -1.43 2.95
N ILE A 120 5.76 -0.42 3.61
CA ILE A 120 6.41 0.88 3.80
C ILE A 120 6.96 0.94 5.21
N VAL A 121 8.23 1.31 5.32
CA VAL A 121 8.90 1.54 6.61
C VAL A 121 9.26 3.02 6.69
N PHE A 122 8.62 3.73 7.60
CA PHE A 122 8.98 5.09 7.96
C PHE A 122 9.98 5.05 9.09
N ASP A 123 11.09 5.74 8.90
CA ASP A 123 12.22 5.76 9.83
C ASP A 123 12.73 7.20 9.96
N TRP A 124 12.81 7.69 11.20
CA TRP A 124 13.41 9.00 11.48
C TRP A 124 13.98 9.10 12.89
N ARG A 125 14.84 10.10 13.11
CA ARG A 125 15.31 10.51 14.44
C ARG A 125 14.51 11.72 14.93
N GLY A 126 14.09 11.70 16.20
CA GLY A 126 13.35 12.80 16.85
C GLY A 126 14.05 13.42 18.05
#